data_AF-A0A8T7EN77-F1
#
_entry.id   AF-A0A8T7EN77-F1
#
_cell.length_a   1.000
_cell.length_b   1.000
_cell.length_c   1.000
_cell.angle_alpha   90.00
_cell.angle_beta   90.00
_cell.angle_gamma   90.00
#
_symmetry.space_group_name_H-M   'P 1'
#
loop_
_entity.id
_entity.type
_entity.pdbx_description
1 polymer ?
#
loop_
_entity_poly.entity_id
_entity_poly.type
_entity_poly.pdbx_seq_one_letter_code
_entity_poly.pdbx_strand_id
1 'polypeptide(L)' 'MPDILNANASPNMELTLTISKGMLGFGRKITVTAHCLKHDIPIPDPYVGCPKDAQGSSGLDLFRRALEDDDRD' A
#
# COMPACT_ATOMS: atom_id res chain seq x y z
N MET A 1 13.88 0.88 1.81
CA MET A 1 13.16 0.62 0.54
C MET A 1 11.94 1.52 0.52
N PRO A 2 11.65 2.26 -0.56
CA PRO A 2 10.50 3.15 -0.62
C PRO A 2 9.17 2.44 -0.35
N ASP A 3 8.31 3.03 0.46
CA ASP A 3 6.99 2.45 0.83
C ASP A 3 6.09 2.22 -0.38
N ILE A 4 6.20 3.09 -1.40
CA ILE A 4 5.45 2.98 -2.65
C ILE A 4 5.71 1.66 -3.39
N LEU A 5 6.88 1.05 -3.23
CA LEU A 5 7.20 -0.24 -3.84
C LEU A 5 6.43 -1.38 -3.17
N ASN A 6 6.24 -1.32 -1.85
CA ASN A 6 5.41 -2.28 -1.12
C ASN A 6 3.93 -2.14 -1.51
N ALA A 7 3.46 -0.90 -1.73
CA ALA A 7 2.10 -0.65 -2.17
C ALA A 7 1.84 -1.27 -3.55
N ASN A 8 2.78 -1.11 -4.49
CA ASN A 8 2.71 -1.72 -5.82
C ASN A 8 2.73 -3.26 -5.79
N ALA A 9 3.26 -3.87 -4.74
CA ALA A 9 3.22 -5.32 -4.57
C ALA A 9 1.82 -5.85 -4.16
N SER A 10 0.83 -4.98 -3.92
CA SER A 10 -0.48 -5.33 -3.34
C SER A 10 -1.63 -5.17 -4.34
N PRO A 11 -1.71 -5.97 -5.42
CA PRO A 11 -2.70 -5.78 -6.49
C PRO A 11 -4.15 -6.05 -6.07
N ASN A 12 -4.35 -6.77 -4.96
CA ASN A 12 -5.67 -7.11 -4.41
C ASN A 12 -6.07 -6.20 -3.25
N MET A 13 -5.42 -5.05 -3.10
CA MET A 13 -5.79 -4.07 -2.08
C MET A 13 -6.99 -3.25 -2.57
N GLU A 14 -8.09 -3.32 -1.83
CA GLU A 14 -9.24 -2.46 -2.00
C GLU A 14 -9.05 -1.17 -1.18
N LEU A 15 -9.33 -0.02 -1.80
CA LEU A 15 -9.32 1.29 -1.16
C LEU A 15 -10.75 1.83 -1.09
N THR A 16 -11.19 2.20 0.11
CA THR A 16 -12.50 2.83 0.32
C THR A 16 -12.33 4.28 0.72
N LEU A 17 -12.92 5.20 -0.05
CA LEU A 17 -12.99 6.62 0.25
C LEU A 17 -14.38 6.99 0.79
N THR A 18 -14.46 7.43 2.03
CA THR A 18 -15.68 7.97 2.62
C THR A 18 -15.57 9.47 2.80
N ILE A 19 -16.52 10.21 2.21
CA ILE A 19 -16.66 11.66 2.42
C ILE A 19 -17.89 11.89 3.30
N SER A 20 -17.68 12.49 4.47
CA SER A 20 -18.74 12.82 5.43
C SER A 20 -18.76 14.30 5.77
N LYS A 21 -19.87 14.80 6.31
CA LYS A 21 -19.93 16.16 6.85
C LYS A 21 -19.01 16.26 8.07
N GLY A 22 -18.26 17.34 8.19
CA GLY A 22 -17.53 17.65 9.42
C GLY A 22 -18.46 18.01 10.58
N MET A 23 -17.88 18.25 11.75
CA MET A 23 -18.67 18.61 12.95
C MET A 23 -19.50 19.87 12.69
N LEU A 24 -20.78 19.83 13.10
CA LEU A 24 -21.74 20.94 12.94
C LEU A 24 -21.90 21.44 11.49
N GLY A 25 -21.57 20.61 10.50
CA GLY A 25 -21.66 20.99 9.08
C GLY A 25 -20.47 21.80 8.56
N PHE A 26 -19.44 22.04 9.37
CA PHE A 26 -18.23 22.70 8.92
C PHE A 26 -17.31 21.73 8.19
N GLY A 27 -17.12 21.98 6.88
CA GLY A 27 -16.18 21.24 6.04
C GLY A 27 -16.61 19.81 5.72
N ARG A 28 -15.73 19.12 4.98
CA ARG A 28 -15.85 17.69 4.65
C ARG A 28 -14.77 16.93 5.42
N LYS A 29 -15.14 15.81 6.03
CA LYS A 29 -14.20 14.83 6.57
C LYS A 29 -13.98 13.74 5.54
N ILE A 30 -12.71 13.51 5.20
CA ILE A 30 -12.28 12.49 4.25
C ILE A 30 -11.63 11.35 5.06
N THR A 31 -12.12 10.13 4.88
CA THR A 31 -11.54 8.93 5.48
C THR A 31 -11.18 7.96 4.38
N VAL A 32 -9.93 7.50 4.34
CA VAL A 32 -9.47 6.42 3.47
C VAL A 32 -9.22 5.18 4.33
N THR A 33 -9.77 4.04 3.93
CA THR A 33 -9.46 2.73 4.52
C THR A 33 -8.95 1.79 3.45
N ALA A 34 -8.18 0.78 3.85
CA ALA A 34 -7.62 -0.20 2.94
C ALA A 34 -7.81 -1.63 3.48
N HIS A 35 -8.07 -2.57 2.58
CA HIS A 35 -8.24 -3.99 2.89
C HIS A 35 -7.59 -4.85 1.81
N CYS A 36 -6.87 -5.90 2.19
CA CYS A 36 -6.34 -6.86 1.21
C CYS A 36 -7.35 -7.99 1.01
N LEU A 37 -7.95 -8.07 -0.18
CA LEU A 37 -8.97 -9.08 -0.51
C LEU A 37 -8.38 -10.50 -0.55
N LYS A 38 -7.12 -10.65 -0.94
CA LYS A 38 -6.44 -11.95 -1.05
C LYS A 38 -6.15 -12.57 0.31
N HIS A 39 -5.75 -11.76 1.29
CA HIS A 39 -5.34 -12.22 2.62
C HIS A 39 -6.40 -12.03 3.70
N ASP A 40 -7.51 -11.37 3.34
CA ASP A 40 -8.62 -11.03 4.22
C ASP A 40 -8.16 -10.31 5.50
N ILE A 41 -7.39 -9.23 5.31
CA ILE A 41 -6.89 -8.41 6.42
C ILE A 41 -7.06 -6.91 6.16
N PRO A 42 -7.36 -6.11 7.21
CA PRO A 42 -7.26 -4.66 7.12
C PRO A 42 -5.80 -4.23 6.94
N ILE A 43 -5.58 -3.19 6.14
CA ILE A 43 -4.26 -2.58 5.94
C ILE A 43 -4.20 -1.27 6.75
N PRO A 44 -3.34 -1.18 7.78
CA PRO A 44 -3.27 0.00 8.65
C PRO A 44 -2.83 1.26 7.93
N ASP A 45 -1.90 1.13 6.99
CA ASP A 45 -1.40 2.24 6.17
C ASP A 45 -1.62 1.96 4.67
N PRO A 46 -2.63 2.58 4.05
CA PRO A 46 -2.89 2.45 2.62
C PRO A 46 -1.72 2.84 1.72
N TYR A 47 -0.76 3.65 2.19
CA TYR A 47 0.40 4.09 1.41
C TYR A 47 1.51 3.03 1.32
N VAL A 48 1.49 2.02 2.19
CA VAL A 48 2.49 0.95 2.25
C VAL A 48 1.98 -0.34 1.63
N GLY A 49 0.67 -0.61 1.67
CA GLY A 49 0.08 -1.82 1.12
C GLY A 49 0.11 -3.03 2.06
N CYS A 50 -0.14 -4.22 1.49
CA CYS A 50 -0.24 -5.47 2.22
C CYS A 50 1.15 -6.07 2.56
N PRO A 51 1.48 -6.24 3.85
CA PRO A 51 2.79 -6.79 4.25
C PRO A 51 2.96 -8.26 3.87
N LYS A 52 1.87 -8.99 3.65
CA LYS A 52 1.90 -10.40 3.20
C LYS A 52 2.14 -10.52 1.69
N ASP A 53 1.66 -9.57 0.89
CA ASP A 53 1.96 -9.56 -0.55
C ASP A 53 3.41 -9.14 -0.81
N ALA A 54 3.98 -8.26 0.02
CA ALA A 54 5.38 -7.87 -0.06
C ALA A 54 6.36 -9.04 0.23
N GLN A 55 5.96 -10.00 1.07
CA GLN A 55 6.71 -11.21 1.38
C GLN A 55 6.52 -12.25 0.27
N GLY A 56 7.45 -12.30 -0.69
CA GLY A 56 7.39 -13.21 -1.85
C GLY A 56 7.06 -12.53 -3.18
N SER A 57 7.10 -11.19 -3.22
CA SER A 57 7.01 -10.43 -4.47
C SER A 57 8.27 -10.63 -5.32
N SER A 58 8.16 -11.50 -6.33
CA SER A 58 9.24 -11.75 -7.29
C SER A 58 9.67 -10.48 -8.03
N GLY A 59 8.73 -9.57 -8.31
CA GLY A 59 9.03 -8.27 -8.91
C GLY A 59 9.87 -7.36 -8.01
N LEU A 60 9.56 -7.31 -6.71
CA LEU A 60 10.37 -6.54 -5.77
C LEU A 60 11.76 -7.14 -5.58
N ASP A 61 11.87 -8.47 -5.55
CA ASP A 61 13.16 -9.14 -5.43
C ASP A 61 14.05 -8.89 -6.66
N LEU A 62 13.47 -8.93 -7.87
CA LEU A 62 14.18 -8.58 -9.11
C LEU A 62 14.66 -7.13 -9.10
N PHE A 63 13.79 -6.21 -8.66
CA PHE A 63 14.15 -4.79 -8.57
C PHE A 63 15.28 -4.54 -7.57
N ARG A 64 15.27 -5.20 -6.39
CA ARG A 64 16.35 -5.10 -5.40
C ARG A 64 17.68 -5.58 -5.98
N ARG A 65 17.69 -6.74 -6.66
CA ARG A 65 18.91 -7.27 -7.30
C ARG A 65 19.48 -6.29 -8.32
N ALA A 66 18.63 -5.71 -9.16
CA ALA A 66 19.06 -4.74 -10.16
C ALA A 66 19.74 -3.51 -9.54
N LEU A 67 19.23 -2.98 -8.42
CA LEU A 67 19.86 -1.87 -7.71
C LEU A 67 21.19 -2.26 -7.05
N GLU A 68 21.26 -3.45 -6.46
CA GLU A 68 22.48 -3.94 -5.80
C GLU A 68 23.62 -4.28 -6.78
N ASP A 69 23.30 -4.55 -8.04
CA ASP A 69 24.28 -4.78 -9.10
C ASP A 69 24.83 -3.44 -9.64
N ASP A 70 24.02 -2.38 -9.70
CA ASP A 70 24.43 -1.02 -10.10
C ASP A 70 25.40 -0.38 -9.09
N ASP A 71 25.29 -0.70 -7.80
CA ASP A 71 26.14 -0.14 -6.73
C ASP A 71 27.56 -0.76 -6.67
N ARG A 72 27.89 -1.73 -7.53
CA ARG A 72 29.17 -2.46 -7.53
C ARG A 72 30.14 -2.06 -8.66
N ASP A 73 29.77 -1.09 -9.50
CA ASP A 73 30.63 -0.46 -10.51
C ASP A 73 31.10 0.95 -10.08
#